data_AF-A0A952UVG1-F1
#
_entry.id   AF-A0A952UVG1-F1
#
_cell.length_a   1.000
_cell.length_b   1.000
_cell.length_c   1.000
_cell.angle_alpha   90.00
_cell.angle_beta   90.00
_cell.angle_gamma   90.00
#
_symmetry.space_group_name_H-M   'P 1'
#
loop_
_entity.id
_entity.type
_entity.pdbx_description
1 polymer ?
#
loop_
_entity_poly.entity_id
_entity_poly.type
_entity_poly.pdbx_seq_one_letter_code
_entity_poly.pdbx_strand_id
1 'polypeptide(L)'
;MAKPSRAGLRWPEIAKRQPPSELQLADAYEIGKVAAERFPSTPMPEILKSEGLSLTRVTLRRCLAVYRVLRDLGEDPGSTCLNFATARQLDGLPRKHQRALLEEVERGLAAKRLELRIRALRAGLPRPSNNARRLLGFELAMRRLGPFERGDYALEADWDLAEQLDGATRRELRERAGRVAARLERVHRVLQGGRRGARGGDAED
;
A
#
# COMPACT_ATOMS: atom_id res chain seq x y z
N MET A 1 -16.53 -17.42 33.43
CA MET A 1 -16.75 -17.37 31.96
C MET A 1 -15.58 -18.05 31.28
N ALA A 2 -15.80 -19.21 30.66
CA ALA A 2 -14.76 -19.97 29.98
C ALA A 2 -14.34 -19.24 28.70
N LYS A 3 -13.03 -18.99 28.54
CA LYS A 3 -12.47 -18.54 27.26
C LYS A 3 -12.73 -19.64 26.24
N PRO A 4 -13.32 -19.35 25.06
CA PRO A 4 -13.47 -20.38 24.04
C PRO A 4 -12.08 -20.90 23.65
N SER A 5 -11.96 -22.22 23.64
CA SER A 5 -10.75 -22.94 23.24
C SER A 5 -10.31 -22.48 21.86
N ARG A 6 -9.07 -21.95 21.74
CA ARG A 6 -8.45 -21.48 20.50
C ARG A 6 -8.15 -22.60 19.48
N ALA A 7 -8.56 -23.85 19.77
CA ALA A 7 -8.24 -25.04 18.99
C ALA A 7 -9.12 -25.26 17.74
N GLY A 8 -10.09 -24.38 17.44
CA GLY A 8 -11.04 -24.57 16.34
C GLY A 8 -10.72 -23.89 15.00
N LEU A 9 -9.75 -22.97 14.96
CA LEU A 9 -9.49 -22.15 13.75
C LEU A 9 -8.63 -22.89 12.73
N ARG A 10 -9.25 -23.30 11.62
CA ARG A 10 -8.56 -24.00 10.52
C ARG A 10 -8.08 -23.01 9.47
N TRP A 11 -6.94 -23.33 8.86
CA TRP A 11 -6.48 -22.59 7.68
C TRP A 11 -7.49 -22.77 6.54
N PRO A 12 -7.85 -21.69 5.83
CA PRO A 12 -8.59 -21.80 4.58
C PRO A 12 -7.80 -22.64 3.57
N GLU A 13 -8.48 -23.47 2.79
CA GLU A 13 -7.84 -24.35 1.78
C GLU A 13 -6.98 -23.57 0.78
N ILE A 14 -7.39 -22.34 0.45
CA ILE A 14 -6.64 -21.43 -0.43
C ILE A 14 -5.23 -21.11 0.08
N ALA A 15 -4.98 -21.16 1.40
CA ALA A 15 -3.67 -20.94 2.00
C ALA A 15 -2.65 -22.07 1.72
N LYS A 16 -3.14 -23.21 1.23
CA LYS A 16 -2.34 -24.41 0.94
C LYS A 16 -2.24 -24.74 -0.55
N ARG A 17 -3.00 -24.06 -1.42
CA ARG A 17 -3.02 -24.31 -2.87
C ARG A 17 -1.73 -23.86 -3.55
N GLN A 18 -1.20 -24.67 -4.48
CA GLN A 18 -0.07 -24.31 -5.35
C GLN A 18 -0.52 -24.36 -6.82
N PRO A 19 -0.31 -23.30 -7.63
CA PRO A 19 0.19 -21.97 -7.26
C PRO A 19 -0.82 -21.19 -6.39
N PRO A 20 -0.38 -20.14 -5.65
CA PRO A 20 -1.28 -19.32 -4.85
C PRO A 20 -2.34 -18.66 -5.75
N SER A 21 -3.62 -18.85 -5.40
CA SER A 21 -4.75 -18.24 -6.11
C SER A 21 -4.81 -16.74 -5.85
N GLU A 22 -5.48 -15.98 -6.72
CA GLU A 22 -5.82 -14.58 -6.41
C GLU A 22 -6.65 -14.52 -5.12
N LEU A 23 -6.06 -13.94 -4.07
CA LEU A 23 -6.69 -13.84 -2.76
C LEU A 23 -7.77 -12.77 -2.77
N GLN A 24 -9.00 -13.19 -2.45
CA GLN A 24 -10.09 -12.26 -2.20
C GLN A 24 -9.99 -11.68 -0.78
N LEU A 25 -10.78 -10.65 -0.50
CA LEU A 25 -10.79 -10.00 0.81
C LEU A 25 -11.15 -11.00 1.93
N ALA A 26 -12.16 -11.84 1.71
CA ALA A 26 -12.61 -12.84 2.68
C ALA A 26 -11.53 -13.88 2.98
N ASP A 27 -10.85 -14.38 1.94
CA ASP A 27 -9.73 -15.32 2.10
C ASP A 27 -8.60 -14.71 2.93
N ALA A 28 -8.23 -13.47 2.60
CA ALA A 28 -7.19 -12.75 3.31
C ALA A 28 -7.56 -12.48 4.78
N TYR A 29 -8.83 -12.17 5.06
CA TYR A 29 -9.33 -11.99 6.41
C TYR A 29 -9.22 -13.28 7.22
N GLU A 30 -9.69 -14.41 6.70
CA GLU A 30 -9.65 -15.69 7.42
C GLU A 30 -8.21 -16.19 7.63
N ILE A 31 -7.34 -16.08 6.62
CA ILE A 31 -5.91 -16.38 6.76
C ILE A 31 -5.28 -15.49 7.85
N GLY A 32 -5.57 -14.19 7.83
CA GLY A 32 -5.06 -13.23 8.81
C GLY A 32 -5.56 -13.52 10.22
N LYS A 33 -6.84 -13.89 10.37
CA LYS A 33 -7.46 -14.27 11.64
C LYS A 33 -6.80 -15.50 12.25
N VAL A 34 -6.65 -16.56 11.46
CA VAL A 34 -5.99 -17.80 11.88
C VAL A 34 -4.55 -17.52 12.32
N ALA A 35 -3.80 -16.75 11.52
CA ALA A 35 -2.43 -16.36 11.84
C ALA A 35 -2.35 -15.56 13.15
N ALA A 36 -3.21 -14.54 13.33
CA ALA A 36 -3.16 -13.67 14.51
C ALA A 36 -3.62 -14.38 15.80
N GLU A 37 -4.63 -15.25 15.71
CA GLU A 37 -5.27 -15.86 16.89
C GLU A 37 -4.58 -17.16 17.33
N ARG A 38 -4.07 -17.97 16.39
CA ARG A 38 -3.31 -19.19 16.71
C ARG A 38 -1.83 -18.95 16.95
N PHE A 39 -1.24 -17.95 16.29
CA PHE A 39 0.21 -17.72 16.30
C PHE A 39 0.57 -16.28 16.70
N PRO A 40 0.09 -15.78 17.86
CA PRO A 40 0.21 -14.36 18.23
C PRO A 40 1.66 -13.87 18.39
N SER A 41 2.59 -14.77 18.72
CA SER A 41 4.00 -14.45 18.98
C SER A 41 4.97 -15.23 18.10
N THR A 42 4.47 -16.00 17.13
CA THR A 42 5.31 -16.84 16.27
C THR A 42 5.77 -16.04 15.05
N PRO A 43 7.07 -16.06 14.71
CA PRO A 43 7.57 -15.46 13.48
C PRO A 43 6.90 -16.04 12.23
N MET A 44 6.51 -15.18 11.28
CA MET A 44 5.85 -15.61 10.03
C MET A 44 6.59 -16.73 9.28
N PRO A 45 7.93 -16.73 9.13
CA PRO A 45 8.63 -17.83 8.47
C PRO A 45 8.41 -19.19 9.14
N GLU A 46 8.31 -19.22 10.47
CA GLU A 46 8.05 -20.43 11.23
C GLU A 46 6.63 -20.93 11.02
N ILE A 47 5.64 -20.03 11.01
CA ILE A 47 4.24 -20.37 10.71
C ILE A 47 4.11 -21.02 9.33
N LEU A 48 4.72 -20.42 8.30
CA LEU A 48 4.66 -20.93 6.93
C LEU A 48 5.26 -22.34 6.84
N LYS A 49 6.40 -22.56 7.52
CA LYS A 49 7.09 -23.86 7.54
C LYS A 49 6.32 -24.91 8.33
N SER A 50 5.84 -24.57 9.53
CA SER A 50 5.19 -25.53 10.43
C SER A 50 3.82 -25.97 9.91
N GLU A 51 3.09 -25.07 9.26
CA GLU A 51 1.73 -25.34 8.76
C GLU A 51 1.72 -25.78 7.28
N GLY A 52 2.89 -25.83 6.61
CA GLY A 52 3.02 -26.25 5.22
C GLY A 52 2.25 -25.34 4.25
N LEU A 53 2.26 -24.03 4.49
CA LEU A 53 1.50 -23.07 3.69
C LEU A 53 2.24 -22.75 2.38
N SER A 54 1.48 -22.60 1.30
CA SER A 54 2.01 -22.19 -0.01
C SER A 54 2.17 -20.68 -0.15
N LEU A 55 1.75 -19.92 0.87
CA LEU A 55 1.82 -18.46 0.90
C LEU A 55 3.26 -17.96 1.06
N THR A 56 3.57 -16.83 0.45
CA THR A 56 4.81 -16.11 0.76
C THR A 56 4.68 -15.37 2.09
N ARG A 57 5.82 -15.06 2.72
CA ARG A 57 5.89 -14.17 3.90
C ARG A 57 5.21 -12.82 3.63
N VAL A 58 5.37 -12.28 2.43
CA VAL A 58 4.74 -11.01 2.03
C VAL A 58 3.23 -11.16 2.05
N THR A 59 2.69 -12.21 1.41
CA THR A 59 1.26 -12.47 1.36
C THR A 59 0.65 -12.66 2.76
N LEU A 60 1.28 -13.46 3.61
CA LEU A 60 0.82 -13.65 4.99
C LEU A 60 0.77 -12.34 5.79
N ARG A 61 1.78 -11.47 5.62
CA ARG A 61 1.78 -10.13 6.22
C ARG A 61 0.62 -9.27 5.73
N ARG A 62 0.26 -9.36 4.44
CA ARG A 62 -0.87 -8.63 3.85
C ARG A 62 -2.20 -9.14 4.39
N CYS A 63 -2.36 -10.45 4.57
CA CYS A 63 -3.56 -11.04 5.20
C CYS A 63 -3.72 -10.58 6.65
N LEU A 64 -2.64 -10.57 7.44
CA LEU A 64 -2.65 -10.02 8.80
C LEU A 64 -3.07 -8.54 8.84
N ALA A 65 -2.57 -7.73 7.91
CA ALA A 65 -2.95 -6.33 7.79
C ALA A 65 -4.46 -6.16 7.52
N VAL A 66 -5.02 -6.97 6.60
CA VAL A 66 -6.46 -6.98 6.30
C VAL A 66 -7.28 -7.36 7.55
N TYR A 67 -6.92 -8.46 8.22
CA TYR A 67 -7.60 -8.90 9.44
C TYR A 67 -7.62 -7.80 10.51
N ARG A 68 -6.48 -7.16 10.78
CA ARG A 68 -6.41 -6.07 11.76
C ARG A 68 -7.32 -4.91 11.40
N VAL A 69 -7.29 -4.45 10.15
CA VAL A 69 -8.10 -3.30 9.70
C VAL A 69 -9.59 -3.61 9.82
N LEU A 70 -10.05 -4.76 9.31
CA LEU A 70 -11.47 -5.12 9.37
C LEU A 70 -11.93 -5.30 10.82
N ARG A 71 -11.12 -5.97 11.66
CA ARG A 71 -11.40 -6.11 13.10
C ARG A 71 -11.45 -4.75 13.82
N ASP A 72 -10.52 -3.85 13.55
CA ASP A 72 -10.45 -2.54 14.22
C ASP A 72 -11.62 -1.63 13.79
N LEU A 73 -12.07 -1.75 12.53
CA LEU A 73 -13.24 -1.04 12.01
C LEU A 73 -14.57 -1.65 12.48
N GLY A 74 -14.58 -2.95 12.76
CA GLY A 74 -15.80 -3.73 13.05
C GLY A 74 -16.54 -4.18 11.79
N GLU A 75 -15.80 -4.34 10.69
CA GLU A 75 -16.33 -4.66 9.36
C GLU A 75 -16.30 -6.16 9.09
N ASP A 76 -17.37 -6.68 8.48
CA ASP A 76 -17.41 -8.05 7.94
C ASP A 76 -16.89 -8.05 6.48
N PRO A 77 -15.98 -8.97 6.11
CA PRO A 77 -15.42 -9.01 4.76
C PRO A 77 -16.46 -9.28 3.66
N GLY A 78 -17.64 -9.83 3.98
CA GLY A 78 -18.71 -10.09 3.02
C GLY A 78 -19.66 -8.90 2.80
N SER A 79 -19.72 -7.94 3.72
CA SER A 79 -20.64 -6.79 3.64
C SER A 79 -19.94 -5.45 3.42
N THR A 80 -18.64 -5.37 3.64
CA THR A 80 -17.88 -4.11 3.53
C THR A 80 -17.69 -3.68 2.07
N CYS A 81 -17.57 -2.37 1.83
CA CYS A 81 -17.25 -1.83 0.49
C CYS A 81 -15.75 -1.89 0.15
N LEU A 82 -14.92 -2.36 1.08
CA LEU A 82 -13.48 -2.46 0.88
C LEU A 82 -13.14 -3.65 -0.03
N ASN A 83 -12.05 -3.53 -0.78
CA ASN A 83 -11.41 -4.67 -1.41
C ASN A 83 -10.07 -4.99 -0.70
N PHE A 84 -9.45 -6.12 -1.05
CA PHE A 84 -8.20 -6.57 -0.46
C PHE A 84 -7.09 -5.49 -0.47
N ALA A 85 -6.91 -4.83 -1.62
CA ALA A 85 -5.87 -3.83 -1.78
C ALA A 85 -6.11 -2.61 -0.89
N THR A 86 -7.36 -2.14 -0.81
CA THR A 86 -7.74 -0.99 0.02
C THR A 86 -7.59 -1.29 1.51
N ALA A 87 -8.15 -2.40 1.99
CA ALA A 87 -8.07 -2.79 3.40
C ALA A 87 -6.60 -2.89 3.85
N ARG A 88 -5.74 -3.52 3.04
CA ARG A 88 -4.30 -3.58 3.28
C ARG A 88 -3.64 -2.19 3.39
N GLN A 89 -4.05 -1.23 2.57
CA GLN A 89 -3.43 0.10 2.57
C GLN A 89 -3.76 0.90 3.84
N LEU A 90 -4.91 0.63 4.48
CA LEU A 90 -5.34 1.31 5.71
C LEU A 90 -4.57 0.84 6.96
N ASP A 91 -3.90 -0.31 6.89
CA ASP A 91 -3.14 -0.86 8.01
C ASP A 91 -2.07 0.12 8.52
N GLY A 92 -1.93 0.17 9.84
CA GLY A 92 -1.02 1.07 10.55
C GLY A 92 -1.50 2.52 10.65
N LEU A 93 -2.63 2.90 10.07
CA LEU A 93 -3.26 4.20 10.37
C LEU A 93 -4.01 4.15 11.71
N PRO A 94 -4.10 5.25 12.46
CA PRO A 94 -5.00 5.36 13.60
C PRO A 94 -6.45 5.06 13.22
N ARG A 95 -7.19 4.37 14.10
CA ARG A 95 -8.59 3.96 13.88
C ARG A 95 -9.49 5.10 13.38
N LYS A 96 -9.35 6.30 13.95
CA LYS A 96 -10.08 7.51 13.52
C LYS A 96 -9.88 7.82 12.02
N HIS A 97 -8.66 7.64 11.52
CA HIS A 97 -8.34 7.87 10.11
C HIS A 97 -8.80 6.73 9.23
N GLN A 98 -8.70 5.48 9.69
CA GLN A 98 -9.24 4.34 8.94
C GLN A 98 -10.75 4.51 8.70
N ARG A 99 -11.51 4.87 9.75
CA ARG A 99 -12.97 5.07 9.65
C ARG A 99 -13.34 6.24 8.75
N ALA A 100 -12.67 7.38 8.88
CA ALA A 100 -12.90 8.52 7.99
C ALA A 100 -12.63 8.18 6.51
N LEU A 101 -11.61 7.36 6.24
CA LEU A 101 -11.32 6.92 4.88
C LEU A 101 -12.34 5.90 4.35
N LEU A 102 -12.83 5.00 5.21
CA LEU A 102 -13.92 4.08 4.86
C LEU A 102 -15.16 4.87 4.40
N GLU A 103 -15.61 5.84 5.20
CA GLU A 103 -16.75 6.71 4.84
C GLU A 103 -16.53 7.45 3.51
N GLU A 104 -15.30 7.91 3.23
CA GLU A 104 -15.00 8.53 1.93
C GLU A 104 -15.09 7.50 0.78
N VAL A 105 -14.64 6.26 0.98
CA VAL A 105 -14.73 5.17 -0.01
C VAL A 105 -16.18 4.76 -0.27
N GLU A 106 -17.00 4.65 0.78
CA GLU A 106 -18.45 4.40 0.66
C GLU A 106 -19.15 5.50 -0.16
N ARG A 107 -18.67 6.75 -0.08
CA ARG A 107 -19.13 7.89 -0.89
C ARG A 107 -18.50 7.95 -2.29
N GLY A 108 -17.78 6.92 -2.73
CA GLY A 108 -17.22 6.82 -4.07
C GLY A 108 -15.81 7.43 -4.23
N LEU A 109 -15.01 7.51 -3.17
CA LEU A 109 -13.62 7.95 -3.28
C LEU A 109 -12.81 7.01 -4.18
N ALA A 110 -12.34 7.52 -5.32
CA ALA A 110 -11.50 6.76 -6.24
C ALA A 110 -10.19 6.27 -5.58
N ALA A 111 -9.76 5.05 -5.93
CA ALA A 111 -8.58 4.38 -5.37
C ALA A 111 -7.30 5.24 -5.43
N LYS A 112 -7.06 5.96 -6.53
CA LYS A 112 -5.90 6.86 -6.67
C LYS A 112 -5.92 8.03 -5.67
N ARG A 113 -7.10 8.56 -5.35
CA ARG A 113 -7.26 9.63 -4.35
C ARG A 113 -7.08 9.09 -2.94
N LEU A 114 -7.55 7.87 -2.69
CA LEU A 114 -7.36 7.17 -1.42
C LEU A 114 -5.87 6.93 -1.12
N GLU A 115 -5.09 6.44 -2.09
CA GLU A 115 -3.64 6.23 -1.91
C GLU A 115 -2.92 7.54 -1.50
N LEU A 116 -3.24 8.65 -2.17
CA LEU A 116 -2.68 9.97 -1.83
C LEU A 116 -3.07 10.41 -0.41
N ARG A 117 -4.30 10.15 0.00
CA ARG A 117 -4.82 10.52 1.32
C ARG A 117 -4.13 9.73 2.43
N ILE A 118 -3.97 8.42 2.24
CA ILE A 118 -3.25 7.52 3.16
C ILE A 118 -1.80 7.97 3.32
N ARG A 119 -1.12 8.31 2.22
CA ARG A 119 0.27 8.80 2.28
C ARG A 119 0.39 10.10 3.05
N ALA A 120 -0.49 11.06 2.82
CA ALA A 120 -0.49 12.31 3.56
C ALA A 120 -0.68 12.07 5.07
N LEU A 121 -1.61 11.18 5.45
CA LEU A 121 -1.84 10.81 6.84
C LEU A 121 -0.61 10.14 7.48
N ARG A 122 0.06 9.22 6.77
CA ARG A 122 1.31 8.59 7.24
C ARG A 122 2.47 9.59 7.40
N ALA A 123 2.49 10.63 6.57
CA ALA A 123 3.47 11.70 6.66
C ALA A 123 3.11 12.78 7.72
N GLY A 124 2.00 12.61 8.46
CA GLY A 124 1.54 13.61 9.43
C GLY A 124 1.09 14.92 8.79
N LEU A 125 0.81 14.93 7.48
CA LEU A 125 0.44 16.12 6.74
C LEU A 125 -1.09 16.33 6.84
N PRO A 126 -1.56 17.59 7.03
CA PRO A 126 -2.98 17.90 6.88
C PRO A 126 -3.48 17.53 5.49
N ARG A 127 -4.82 17.47 5.30
CA ARG A 127 -5.46 17.09 4.02
C ARG A 127 -4.80 17.86 2.88
N PRO A 128 -4.07 17.19 1.98
CA PRO A 128 -3.17 17.90 1.10
C PRO A 128 -3.99 18.80 0.18
N SER A 129 -3.67 20.10 0.17
CA SER A 129 -4.18 21.05 -0.83
C SER A 129 -3.89 20.52 -2.25
N ASN A 130 -4.56 21.04 -3.27
CA ASN A 130 -4.32 20.58 -4.66
C ASN A 130 -2.84 20.62 -5.04
N ASN A 131 -2.07 21.61 -4.54
CA ASN A 131 -0.63 21.68 -4.75
C ASN A 131 0.16 20.65 -3.93
N ALA A 132 -0.20 20.39 -2.67
CA ALA A 132 0.43 19.34 -1.88
C ALA A 132 0.13 17.93 -2.45
N ARG A 133 -1.06 17.72 -3.06
CA ARG A 133 -1.39 16.48 -3.80
C ARG A 133 -0.54 16.30 -5.05
N ARG A 134 -0.32 17.39 -5.81
CA ARG A 134 0.56 17.39 -6.98
C ARG A 134 2.01 17.09 -6.57
N LEU A 135 2.50 17.69 -5.48
CA LEU A 135 3.83 17.42 -4.92
C LEU A 135 3.98 15.98 -4.41
N LEU A 136 3.01 15.45 -3.66
CA LEU A 136 3.04 14.05 -3.21
C LEU A 136 2.96 13.05 -4.36
N GLY A 137 2.12 13.31 -5.38
CA GLY A 137 2.07 12.50 -6.60
C GLY A 137 3.35 12.57 -7.41
N PHE A 138 4.00 13.73 -7.42
CA PHE A 138 5.29 13.96 -8.04
C PHE A 138 6.43 13.24 -7.30
N GLU A 139 6.50 13.36 -5.97
CA GLU A 139 7.48 12.64 -5.13
C GLU A 139 7.32 11.12 -5.24
N LEU A 140 6.09 10.65 -5.39
CA LEU A 140 5.74 9.25 -5.61
C LEU A 140 6.22 8.75 -6.97
N ALA A 141 6.06 9.56 -8.02
CA ALA A 141 6.64 9.30 -9.33
C ALA A 141 8.18 9.26 -9.24
N MET A 142 8.81 10.25 -8.59
CA MET A 142 10.27 10.32 -8.41
C MET A 142 10.84 9.14 -7.60
N ARG A 143 10.16 8.71 -6.53
CA ARG A 143 10.58 7.55 -5.73
C ARG A 143 10.46 6.22 -6.46
N ARG A 144 9.54 6.10 -7.42
CA ARG A 144 9.43 4.94 -8.31
C ARG A 144 10.45 5.00 -9.46
N LEU A 145 10.83 6.20 -9.88
CA LEU A 145 11.80 6.46 -10.93
C LEU A 145 13.25 6.18 -10.50
N GLY A 146 13.62 6.52 -9.26
CA GLY A 146 15.00 6.34 -8.77
C GLY A 146 15.50 4.88 -8.80
N PRO A 147 14.72 3.88 -8.34
CA PRO A 147 15.07 2.47 -8.49
C PRO A 147 15.16 2.05 -9.97
N PHE A 148 14.29 2.60 -10.83
CA PHE A 148 14.28 2.34 -12.26
C PHE A 148 15.54 2.87 -12.98
N GLU A 149 16.00 4.08 -12.63
CA GLU A 149 17.26 4.64 -13.15
C GLU A 149 18.50 3.89 -12.69
N ARG A 150 18.44 3.23 -11.52
CA ARG A 150 19.55 2.44 -10.97
C ARG A 150 19.58 1.00 -11.46
N GLY A 151 18.48 0.51 -12.06
CA GLY A 151 18.33 -0.87 -12.49
C GLY A 151 17.84 -1.80 -11.38
N ASP A 152 17.47 -1.24 -10.23
CA ASP A 152 16.88 -1.94 -9.09
C ASP A 152 15.37 -2.04 -9.33
N TYR A 153 14.94 -2.97 -10.19
CA TYR A 153 13.51 -3.20 -10.44
C TYR A 153 12.85 -3.68 -9.15
N ALA A 154 12.11 -2.81 -8.46
CA ALA A 154 11.36 -3.15 -7.26
C ALA A 154 9.94 -2.58 -7.33
N LEU A 155 9.22 -2.94 -8.40
CA LEU A 155 7.75 -2.95 -8.42
C LEU A 155 7.36 -4.42 -8.48
N GLU A 156 6.97 -5.01 -7.35
CA GLU A 156 6.57 -6.44 -7.23
C GLU A 156 5.50 -6.89 -8.27
N ALA A 157 4.84 -5.96 -8.98
CA ALA A 157 3.87 -6.26 -10.03
C ALA A 157 4.45 -6.27 -11.46
N ASP A 158 5.69 -5.79 -11.64
CA ASP A 158 6.34 -5.61 -12.95
C ASP A 158 7.55 -6.55 -13.14
N TRP A 159 7.87 -7.41 -12.17
CA TRP A 159 9.02 -8.34 -12.25
C TRP A 159 8.87 -9.32 -13.41
N ASP A 160 7.69 -9.91 -13.58
CA ASP A 160 7.39 -10.85 -14.67
C ASP A 160 7.44 -10.16 -16.05
N LEU A 161 7.09 -8.86 -16.10
CA LEU A 161 7.17 -8.06 -17.33
C LEU A 161 8.63 -7.63 -17.63
N ALA A 162 9.43 -7.34 -16.60
CA ALA A 162 10.82 -6.92 -16.74
C ALA A 162 11.76 -8.05 -17.20
N GLU A 163 11.46 -9.31 -16.85
CA GLU A 163 12.19 -10.48 -17.36
C GLU A 163 11.97 -10.71 -18.87
N GLN A 164 10.82 -10.30 -19.40
CA GLN A 164 10.44 -10.50 -20.81
C GLN A 164 11.01 -9.43 -21.76
N LEU A 165 11.56 -8.33 -21.22
CA LEU A 165 12.11 -7.23 -22.04
C LEU A 165 13.57 -7.50 -22.42
N ASP A 166 13.90 -7.34 -23.70
CA ASP A 166 15.27 -7.43 -24.18
C ASP A 166 16.16 -6.29 -23.64
N GLY A 167 17.48 -6.48 -23.74
CA GLY A 167 18.47 -5.56 -23.20
C GLY A 167 18.54 -4.20 -23.91
N ALA A 168 17.97 -4.07 -25.11
CA ALA A 168 17.88 -2.80 -25.84
C ALA A 168 16.70 -1.98 -25.31
N THR A 169 15.55 -2.62 -25.17
CA THR A 169 14.31 -2.02 -24.64
C THR A 169 14.50 -1.56 -23.20
N ARG A 170 15.19 -2.35 -22.36
CA ARG A 170 15.56 -1.94 -21.00
C ARG A 170 16.43 -0.67 -20.96
N ARG A 171 17.37 -0.53 -21.91
CA ARG A 171 18.24 0.65 -22.00
C ARG A 171 17.46 1.89 -22.46
N GLU A 172 16.63 1.77 -23.49
CA GLU A 172 15.81 2.89 -23.98
C GLU A 172 14.86 3.40 -22.89
N LEU A 173 14.21 2.48 -22.18
CA LEU A 173 13.35 2.79 -21.06
C LEU A 173 14.11 3.51 -19.94
N ARG A 174 15.31 3.04 -19.57
CA ARG A 174 16.18 3.67 -18.58
C ARG A 174 16.58 5.08 -18.97
N GLU A 175 16.93 5.31 -20.24
CA GLU A 175 17.24 6.66 -20.75
C GLU A 175 16.01 7.58 -20.74
N ARG A 176 14.84 7.06 -21.11
CA ARG A 176 13.57 7.80 -21.04
C ARG A 176 13.25 8.19 -19.59
N ALA A 177 13.42 7.28 -18.64
CA ALA A 177 13.28 7.59 -17.22
C ALA A 177 14.28 8.65 -16.76
N GLY A 178 15.55 8.54 -17.16
CA GLY A 178 16.58 9.57 -16.96
C GLY A 178 16.16 10.98 -17.40
N ARG A 179 15.66 11.07 -18.65
CA ARG A 179 15.16 12.32 -19.23
C ARG A 179 13.94 12.85 -18.48
N VAL A 180 13.05 11.97 -18.05
CA VAL A 180 11.86 12.31 -17.25
C VAL A 180 12.27 12.78 -15.85
N ALA A 181 13.22 12.14 -15.17
CA ALA A 181 13.73 12.52 -13.86
C ALA A 181 14.31 13.93 -13.88
N ALA A 182 15.20 14.21 -14.83
CA ALA A 182 15.83 15.53 -14.99
C ALA A 182 14.80 16.62 -15.31
N ARG A 183 13.73 16.29 -16.04
CA ARG A 183 12.63 17.23 -16.32
C ARG A 183 11.75 17.44 -15.09
N LEU A 184 11.50 16.38 -14.32
CA LEU A 184 10.76 16.44 -13.08
C LEU A 184 11.52 17.25 -12.01
N GLU A 185 12.83 17.04 -11.81
CA GLU A 185 13.63 17.85 -10.88
C GLU A 185 13.56 19.35 -11.15
N ARG A 186 13.56 19.73 -12.44
CA ARG A 186 13.36 21.13 -12.85
C ARG A 186 11.99 21.65 -12.43
N VAL A 187 10.94 20.87 -12.64
CA VAL A 187 9.58 21.20 -12.17
C VAL A 187 9.53 21.30 -10.64
N HIS A 188 10.21 20.43 -9.91
CA HIS A 188 10.29 20.49 -8.45
C HIS A 188 10.96 21.78 -7.97
N ARG A 189 12.10 22.17 -8.57
CA ARG A 189 12.78 23.44 -8.26
C ARG A 189 11.91 24.65 -8.56
N VAL A 190 11.16 24.65 -9.66
CA VAL A 190 10.22 25.73 -10.01
C VAL A 190 9.09 25.81 -8.97
N LEU A 191 8.52 24.68 -8.57
CA LEU A 191 7.47 24.62 -7.54
C LEU A 191 7.98 25.04 -6.15
N GLN A 192 9.25 24.80 -5.82
CA GLN A 192 9.89 25.30 -4.59
C GLN A 192 10.26 26.78 -4.66
N GLY A 193 10.72 27.27 -5.82
CA GLY A 193 11.11 28.67 -6.06
C GLY A 193 9.92 29.64 -6.03
N GLY A 194 8.73 29.21 -6.43
CA GLY A 194 7.50 29.99 -6.34
C GLY A 194 7.05 30.36 -4.91
N ARG A 195 7.67 29.80 -3.86
CA ARG A 195 7.44 30.21 -2.47
C ARG A 195 8.31 31.38 -2.00
N ARG A 196 9.39 31.74 -2.72
CA ARG A 196 10.26 32.86 -2.35
C ARG A 196 9.82 34.22 -2.92
N GLY A 197 8.87 34.25 -3.86
CA GLY A 197 8.38 35.48 -4.49
C GLY A 197 7.05 36.03 -3.94
N ALA A 198 6.42 35.38 -2.96
CA ALA A 198 5.11 35.78 -2.41
C ALA A 198 5.18 36.38 -0.99
N ARG A 199 6.35 36.90 -0.59
CA ARG A 199 6.56 37.66 0.67
C ARG A 199 7.41 38.91 0.42
N GLY A 200 7.01 39.71 -0.55
CA GLY A 200 7.70 40.95 -0.90
C GLY A 200 6.81 41.82 -1.76
N GLY A 201 5.73 42.30 -1.17
CA GLY A 201 4.75 43.19 -1.76
C GLY A 201 3.71 43.46 -0.70
N ASP A 202 3.62 44.72 -0.29
CA ASP A 202 2.72 45.30 0.72
C ASP A 202 3.32 45.46 2.12
N ALA A 203 4.30 46.37 2.19
CA ALA A 203 4.37 47.36 3.25
C ALA A 203 4.59 48.73 2.57
N GLU A 204 3.58 49.61 2.69
CA GLU A 204 3.59 51.10 2.80
C GLU A 204 4.75 51.86 2.12
N ASP A 205 4.58 52.84 1.22
CA ASP A 205 3.62 53.96 1.08
C ASP A 205 3.33 54.26 -0.41
#